data_AF-A0A2X2BT37-F1
#
_entry.id   AF-A0A2X2BT37-F1
#
_cell.length_a   1.000
_cell.length_b   1.000
_cell.length_c   1.000
_cell.angle_alpha   90.00
_cell.angle_beta   90.00
_cell.angle_gamma   90.00
#
_symmetry.space_group_name_H-M   'P 1'
#
loop_
_entity.id
_entity.type
_entity.pdbx_description
1 polymer ?
#
loop_
_entity_poly.entity_id
_entity_poly.type
_entity_poly.pdbx_seq_one_letter_code
_entity_poly.pdbx_strand_id
1 'polypeptide(L)'
;MKIYLVGGAVRDQLLNLPVKDRDWVVVGATPKTLLQQGYQQVGKDFPVFLHPDTHEEYALARTERKSGSGYTGFTCYAAPDVTLEDDLQRRDLTINAIAYSAKGEYIDPYHGIDDIHAKLLRHVSDAFSEDPLRVLRVARFAARFAPLGFTIAPETMSLMQEMTNSGELNALTAERVWKETEKALHSQAPQVYFEILHQCGALKILFPEINALFGVPAPKKWHPEIDTGIHTMMVLAMASRLTDDIAVRFSALCHDLGKGVTPVENWPHHHGHGPAGVPLVEALCQRYRIPNQIRDLAKLAAKYHDHLHRIEKNAPLKNNSTFRCD
;
A
#
# COMPACT_ATOMS: atom_id res chain seq x y z
N MET A 1 27.96 -20.33 -10.04
CA MET A 1 26.86 -19.41 -9.74
C MET A 1 27.40 -18.20 -8.97
N LYS A 2 26.80 -17.03 -9.16
CA LYS A 2 27.08 -15.83 -8.37
C LYS A 2 25.84 -15.50 -7.54
N ILE A 3 26.02 -15.13 -6.28
CA ILE A 3 24.94 -14.86 -5.33
C ILE A 3 25.09 -13.41 -4.86
N TYR A 4 23.98 -12.67 -4.87
CA TYR A 4 23.94 -11.27 -4.46
C TYR A 4 22.79 -11.05 -3.49
N LEU A 5 23.04 -10.31 -2.41
CA LEU A 5 21.97 -9.78 -1.57
C LEU A 5 21.30 -8.64 -2.34
N VAL A 6 19.97 -8.57 -2.37
CA VAL A 6 19.24 -7.59 -3.20
C VAL A 6 18.04 -7.01 -2.46
N GLY A 7 17.44 -5.97 -3.04
CA GLY A 7 16.10 -5.52 -2.66
C GLY A 7 16.03 -4.88 -1.28
N GLY A 8 15.06 -5.33 -0.48
CA GLY A 8 14.72 -4.70 0.78
C GLY A 8 15.87 -4.66 1.78
N ALA A 9 16.65 -5.74 1.85
CA ALA A 9 17.79 -5.84 2.75
C ALA A 9 18.88 -4.80 2.46
N VAL A 10 19.26 -4.66 1.19
CA VAL A 10 20.32 -3.73 0.77
C VAL A 10 19.88 -2.29 1.00
N ARG A 11 18.65 -1.94 0.58
CA ARG A 11 18.05 -0.62 0.80
C ARG A 11 17.98 -0.26 2.28
N ASP A 12 17.45 -1.17 3.09
CA ASP A 12 17.23 -0.92 4.52
C ASP A 12 18.58 -0.79 5.24
N GLN A 13 19.60 -1.56 4.85
CA GLN A 13 20.98 -1.38 5.33
C GLN A 13 21.54 0.01 4.99
N LEU A 14 21.41 0.46 3.73
CA LEU A 14 21.87 1.79 3.30
C LEU A 14 21.12 2.94 4.00
N LEU A 15 19.88 2.70 4.42
CA LEU A 15 19.06 3.64 5.19
C LEU A 15 19.30 3.56 6.71
N ASN A 16 20.18 2.69 7.19
CA ASN A 16 20.39 2.39 8.61
C ASN A 16 19.10 1.93 9.33
N LEU A 17 18.26 1.16 8.64
CA LEU A 17 17.05 0.54 9.17
C LEU A 17 17.29 -0.94 9.51
N PRO A 18 16.52 -1.51 10.45
CA PRO A 18 16.57 -2.95 10.72
C PRO A 18 16.21 -3.77 9.47
N VAL A 19 17.11 -4.68 9.07
CA VAL A 19 16.86 -5.65 8.01
C VAL A 19 16.05 -6.81 8.60
N LYS A 20 14.81 -6.98 8.12
CA LYS A 20 13.92 -8.06 8.57
C LYS A 20 14.11 -9.34 7.77
N ASP A 21 14.10 -9.20 6.45
CA ASP A 21 14.16 -10.29 5.49
C ASP A 21 15.34 -10.07 4.54
N ARG A 22 16.00 -11.16 4.14
CA ARG A 22 17.13 -11.14 3.21
C ARG A 22 16.76 -11.93 1.96
N ASP A 23 16.67 -11.20 0.86
CA ASP A 23 16.40 -11.75 -0.45
C ASP A 23 17.71 -11.86 -1.24
N TRP A 24 17.95 -13.02 -1.82
CA TRP A 24 19.15 -13.31 -2.59
C TRP A 24 18.81 -13.58 -4.05
N VAL A 25 19.62 -13.07 -4.96
CA VAL A 25 19.56 -13.40 -6.40
C VAL A 25 20.73 -14.28 -6.79
N VAL A 26 20.43 -15.37 -7.47
CA VAL A 26 21.41 -16.34 -7.98
C VAL A 26 21.49 -16.24 -9.50
N VAL A 27 22.67 -15.87 -10.00
CA VAL A 27 22.99 -15.73 -11.43
C VAL A 27 23.85 -16.90 -11.90
N GLY A 28 23.59 -17.41 -13.10
CA GLY A 28 24.35 -18.51 -13.69
C GLY A 28 24.15 -19.85 -12.97
N ALA A 29 22.93 -20.12 -12.52
CA ALA A 29 22.49 -21.39 -11.97
C ALA A 29 21.17 -21.83 -12.63
N THR A 30 20.81 -23.10 -12.44
CA THR A 30 19.51 -23.65 -12.87
C THR A 30 18.73 -24.18 -11.66
N PRO A 31 17.40 -24.37 -11.76
CA PRO A 31 16.62 -25.02 -10.70
C PRO A 31 17.22 -26.35 -10.25
N LYS A 32 17.66 -27.16 -11.21
CA LYS A 32 18.32 -28.45 -10.95
C LYS A 32 19.58 -28.30 -10.11
N THR A 33 20.38 -27.26 -10.37
CA THR A 33 21.60 -26.97 -9.60
C THR A 33 21.28 -26.66 -8.13
N LEU A 34 20.26 -25.84 -7.88
CA LEU A 34 19.86 -25.48 -6.51
C LEU A 34 19.26 -26.68 -5.75
N LEU A 35 18.39 -27.47 -6.41
CA LEU A 35 17.83 -28.69 -5.82
C LEU A 35 18.92 -29.72 -5.46
N GLN A 36 19.94 -29.87 -6.30
CA GLN A 36 21.09 -30.74 -6.02
C GLN A 36 21.92 -30.27 -4.82
N GLN A 37 21.87 -28.98 -4.50
CA GLN A 37 22.53 -28.38 -3.34
C GLN A 37 21.65 -28.36 -2.08
N GLY A 38 20.47 -28.99 -2.12
CA GLY A 38 19.58 -29.11 -0.98
C GLY A 38 18.62 -27.94 -0.77
N TYR A 39 18.57 -26.98 -1.70
CA TYR A 39 17.58 -25.91 -1.65
C TYR A 39 16.17 -26.44 -1.87
N GLN A 40 15.19 -25.86 -1.19
CA GLN A 40 13.79 -26.26 -1.32
C GLN A 40 13.01 -25.25 -2.15
N GLN A 41 12.42 -25.68 -3.27
CA GLN A 41 11.61 -24.80 -4.10
C GLN A 41 10.30 -24.40 -3.39
N VAL A 42 9.96 -23.11 -3.45
CA VAL A 42 8.72 -22.54 -2.91
C VAL A 42 7.95 -21.86 -4.03
N GLY A 43 6.66 -22.19 -4.13
CA GLY A 43 5.80 -21.73 -5.22
C GLY A 43 5.96 -22.55 -6.50
N LYS A 44 4.90 -22.59 -7.31
CA LYS A 44 4.87 -23.37 -8.56
C LYS A 44 5.35 -22.58 -9.77
N ASP A 45 5.08 -21.27 -9.78
CA ASP A 45 5.25 -20.43 -10.98
C ASP A 45 6.54 -19.60 -10.96
N PHE A 46 7.20 -19.50 -9.80
CA PHE A 46 8.39 -18.68 -9.61
C PHE A 46 9.56 -19.51 -9.06
N PRO A 47 10.78 -19.36 -9.62
CA PRO A 47 11.95 -20.13 -9.19
C PRO A 47 12.57 -19.51 -7.93
N VAL A 48 11.79 -19.45 -6.84
CA VAL A 48 12.25 -19.05 -5.51
C VAL A 48 12.53 -20.32 -4.71
N PHE A 49 13.65 -20.32 -4.01
CA PHE A 49 14.14 -21.46 -3.24
C PHE A 49 14.52 -21.02 -1.83
N LEU A 50 14.26 -21.85 -0.83
CA LEU A 50 14.76 -21.65 0.53
C LEU A 50 16.12 -22.32 0.70
N HIS A 51 17.05 -21.59 1.30
CA HIS A 51 18.36 -22.14 1.66
C HIS A 51 18.21 -23.23 2.73
N PRO A 52 18.92 -24.38 2.63
CA PRO A 52 18.75 -25.51 3.54
C PRO A 52 19.02 -25.18 5.02
N ASP A 53 20.04 -24.36 5.28
CA ASP A 53 20.41 -24.00 6.66
C ASP A 53 19.65 -22.76 7.17
N THR A 54 19.72 -21.65 6.43
CA THR A 54 19.21 -20.36 6.90
C THR A 54 17.71 -20.15 6.64
N HIS A 55 17.11 -20.93 5.74
CA HIS A 55 15.74 -20.74 5.27
C HIS A 55 15.47 -19.35 4.66
N GLU A 56 16.51 -18.64 4.25
CA GLU A 56 16.41 -17.36 3.51
C GLU A 56 15.99 -17.62 2.05
N GLU A 57 15.40 -16.61 1.40
CA GLU A 57 14.87 -16.72 0.03
C GLU A 57 15.94 -16.46 -1.04
N TYR A 58 16.08 -17.40 -1.97
CA TYR A 58 17.02 -17.38 -3.10
C TYR A 58 16.24 -17.50 -4.41
N ALA A 59 16.17 -16.41 -5.16
CA ALA A 59 15.54 -16.38 -6.47
C ALA A 59 16.58 -16.54 -7.58
N LEU A 60 16.29 -17.36 -8.60
CA LEU A 60 17.07 -17.35 -9.83
C LEU A 60 16.82 -16.05 -10.59
N ALA A 61 17.89 -15.46 -11.14
CA ALA A 61 17.79 -14.31 -12.04
C ALA A 61 16.89 -14.65 -13.24
N ARG A 62 16.03 -13.71 -13.61
CA ARG A 62 14.95 -13.95 -14.57
C ARG A 62 14.61 -12.73 -15.41
N THR A 63 14.11 -12.99 -16.60
CA THR A 63 13.36 -12.01 -17.39
C THR A 63 11.90 -12.43 -17.47
N GLU A 64 10.98 -11.48 -17.45
CA GLU A 64 9.56 -11.74 -17.64
C GLU A 64 9.19 -11.26 -19.05
N ARG A 65 8.50 -12.10 -19.85
CA ARG A 65 7.89 -11.65 -21.11
C ARG A 65 6.39 -11.66 -20.98
N LYS A 66 5.77 -10.53 -21.32
CA LYS A 66 4.30 -10.41 -21.44
C LYS A 66 3.83 -11.26 -22.63
N SER A 67 3.20 -12.40 -22.37
CA SER A 67 2.63 -13.32 -23.36
C SER A 67 1.12 -13.16 -23.55
N GLY A 68 0.48 -12.12 -22.97
CA GLY A 68 -0.95 -11.87 -23.13
C GLY A 68 -1.47 -10.62 -22.38
N SER A 69 -2.77 -10.35 -22.49
CA SER A 69 -3.48 -9.37 -21.67
C SER A 69 -3.95 -10.00 -20.36
N GLY A 70 -3.80 -9.29 -19.23
CA GLY A 70 -4.16 -9.79 -17.90
C GLY A 70 -3.03 -10.57 -17.17
N TYR A 71 -3.32 -10.98 -15.93
CA TYR A 71 -2.34 -11.49 -14.95
C TYR A 71 -1.67 -12.82 -15.34
N THR A 72 -2.32 -13.68 -16.14
CA THR A 72 -1.73 -14.95 -16.61
C THR A 72 -0.81 -14.78 -17.82
N GLY A 73 -0.59 -13.56 -18.27
CA GLY A 73 0.22 -13.25 -19.45
C GLY A 73 1.70 -13.04 -19.17
N PHE A 74 2.31 -13.66 -18.16
CA PHE A 74 3.76 -13.56 -17.94
C PHE A 74 4.41 -14.93 -18.02
N THR A 75 5.27 -15.14 -19.01
CA THR A 75 6.18 -16.29 -19.04
C THR A 75 7.50 -15.87 -18.39
N CYS A 76 7.86 -16.57 -17.31
CA CYS A 76 9.11 -16.35 -16.60
C CYS A 76 10.22 -17.11 -17.32
N TYR A 77 11.16 -16.37 -17.92
CA TYR A 77 12.36 -16.95 -18.53
C TYR A 77 13.52 -16.82 -17.54
N ALA A 78 13.76 -17.89 -16.81
CA ALA A 78 14.90 -18.02 -15.89
C ALA A 78 15.92 -18.97 -16.52
N ALA A 79 16.92 -18.40 -17.16
CA ALA A 79 17.98 -19.15 -17.84
C ALA A 79 19.37 -18.62 -17.43
N PRO A 80 20.43 -19.42 -17.56
CA PRO A 80 21.76 -19.07 -17.08
C PRO A 80 22.39 -17.82 -17.72
N ASP A 81 21.87 -17.40 -18.87
CA ASP A 81 22.27 -16.22 -19.64
C ASP A 81 21.63 -14.92 -19.13
N VAL A 82 20.60 -14.99 -18.27
CA VAL A 82 20.02 -13.81 -17.64
C VAL A 82 21.05 -13.19 -16.70
N THR A 83 21.36 -11.91 -16.95
CA THR A 83 22.35 -11.18 -16.15
C THR A 83 21.72 -10.63 -14.86
N LEU A 84 22.58 -10.20 -13.93
CA LEU A 84 22.10 -9.48 -12.75
C LEU A 84 21.39 -8.18 -13.16
N GLU A 85 21.90 -7.48 -14.17
CA GLU A 85 21.32 -6.22 -14.65
C GLU A 85 19.92 -6.42 -15.22
N ASP A 86 19.69 -7.50 -15.98
CA ASP A 86 18.36 -7.86 -16.49
C ASP A 86 17.34 -8.10 -15.37
N ASP A 87 17.75 -8.74 -14.27
CA ASP A 87 16.88 -8.93 -13.09
C ASP A 87 16.58 -7.60 -12.39
N LEU A 88 17.62 -6.77 -12.18
CA LEU A 88 17.49 -5.48 -11.53
C LEU A 88 16.59 -4.54 -12.34
N GLN A 89 16.66 -4.56 -13.68
CA GLN A 89 15.84 -3.76 -14.59
C GLN A 89 14.33 -3.94 -14.36
N ARG A 90 13.93 -5.16 -14.00
CA ARG A 90 12.52 -5.55 -13.85
C ARG A 90 11.94 -5.12 -12.51
N ARG A 91 12.73 -4.58 -11.59
CA ARG A 91 12.24 -4.17 -10.27
C ARG A 91 11.42 -2.88 -10.36
N ASP A 92 10.68 -2.62 -9.30
CA ASP A 92 9.75 -1.50 -9.23
C ASP A 92 10.49 -0.17 -9.06
N LEU A 93 11.35 -0.06 -8.05
CA LEU A 93 12.05 1.17 -7.70
C LEU A 93 13.57 1.00 -7.75
N THR A 94 14.29 2.06 -8.14
CA THR A 94 15.77 2.12 -8.18
C THR A 94 16.39 1.74 -6.85
N ILE A 95 15.82 2.24 -5.75
CA ILE A 95 16.27 1.92 -4.38
C ILE A 95 16.13 0.43 -4.01
N ASN A 96 15.32 -0.33 -4.75
CA ASN A 96 15.17 -1.79 -4.60
C ASN A 96 16.00 -2.57 -5.63
N ALA A 97 16.62 -1.87 -6.59
CA ALA A 97 17.40 -2.40 -7.70
C ALA A 97 18.91 -2.29 -7.44
N ILE A 98 19.31 -2.40 -6.17
CA ILE A 98 20.70 -2.42 -5.72
C ILE A 98 21.06 -3.84 -5.29
N ALA A 99 22.19 -4.34 -5.76
CA ALA A 99 22.75 -5.61 -5.37
C ALA A 99 24.03 -5.43 -4.54
N TYR A 100 24.26 -6.31 -3.58
CA TYR A 100 25.46 -6.34 -2.74
C TYR A 100 26.13 -7.70 -2.86
N SER A 101 27.40 -7.69 -3.25
CA SER A 101 28.17 -8.91 -3.52
C SER A 101 28.83 -9.45 -2.26
N ALA A 102 29.16 -10.74 -2.26
CA ALA A 102 29.94 -11.37 -1.18
C ALA A 102 31.35 -10.77 -1.00
N LYS A 103 31.83 -9.98 -1.96
CA LYS A 103 33.11 -9.25 -1.88
C LYS A 103 32.99 -7.89 -1.19
N GLY A 104 31.78 -7.50 -0.80
CA GLY A 104 31.52 -6.21 -0.17
C GLY A 104 31.31 -5.06 -1.16
N GLU A 105 30.96 -5.37 -2.41
CA GLU A 105 30.78 -4.37 -3.47
C GLU A 105 29.29 -4.15 -3.77
N TYR A 106 28.88 -2.88 -3.89
CA TYR A 106 27.56 -2.53 -4.39
C TYR A 106 27.56 -2.52 -5.93
N ILE A 107 26.50 -3.09 -6.50
CA ILE A 107 26.23 -3.10 -7.94
C ILE A 107 24.90 -2.38 -8.12
N ASP A 108 24.98 -1.19 -8.70
CA ASP A 108 23.86 -0.23 -8.79
C ASP A 108 23.79 0.41 -10.19
N PRO A 109 23.37 -0.34 -11.22
CA PRO A 109 23.30 0.18 -12.59
C PRO A 109 22.21 1.25 -12.79
N TYR A 110 21.27 1.38 -11.85
CA TYR A 110 20.12 2.29 -11.94
C TYR A 110 20.16 3.43 -10.91
N HIS A 111 21.32 3.69 -10.31
CA HIS A 111 21.57 4.83 -9.43
C HIS A 111 20.63 4.89 -8.19
N GLY A 112 20.25 3.73 -7.65
CA GLY A 112 19.42 3.62 -6.46
C GLY A 112 20.07 4.20 -5.20
N ILE A 113 21.40 4.17 -5.07
CA ILE A 113 22.13 4.79 -3.97
C ILE A 113 21.98 6.31 -4.02
N ASP A 114 22.08 6.90 -5.21
CA ASP A 114 21.90 8.34 -5.42
C ASP A 114 20.46 8.76 -5.08
N ASP A 115 19.47 7.96 -5.51
CA ASP A 115 18.07 8.20 -5.15
C ASP A 115 17.80 8.02 -3.63
N ILE A 116 18.50 7.11 -2.94
CA ILE A 116 18.44 6.98 -1.47
C ILE A 116 18.97 8.24 -0.78
N HIS A 117 20.06 8.82 -1.29
CA HIS A 117 20.61 10.08 -0.77
C HIS A 117 19.69 11.26 -1.06
N ALA A 118 19.13 11.32 -2.28
CA ALA A 118 18.18 12.35 -2.69
C ALA A 118 16.77 12.18 -2.09
N LYS A 119 16.50 11.07 -1.41
CA LYS A 119 15.18 10.71 -0.86
C LYS A 119 14.11 10.65 -1.96
N LEU A 120 14.42 9.99 -3.07
CA LEU A 120 13.54 9.84 -4.22
C LEU A 120 13.08 8.39 -4.41
N LEU A 121 11.79 8.23 -4.71
CA LEU A 121 11.20 6.99 -5.19
C LEU A 121 11.06 7.10 -6.70
N ARG A 122 12.02 6.48 -7.41
CA ARG A 122 12.11 6.48 -8.87
C ARG A 122 11.88 5.09 -9.44
N HIS A 123 11.09 4.98 -10.50
CA HIS A 123 10.94 3.71 -11.22
C HIS A 123 12.24 3.31 -11.95
N VAL A 124 12.48 2.01 -12.10
CA VAL A 124 13.74 1.51 -12.69
C VAL A 124 13.78 1.70 -14.21
N SER A 125 12.72 1.28 -14.90
CA SER A 125 12.67 1.24 -16.36
C SER A 125 11.23 1.20 -16.88
N ASP A 126 11.05 1.29 -18.20
CA ASP A 126 9.75 1.18 -18.87
C ASP A 126 9.00 -0.13 -18.55
N ALA A 127 9.71 -1.17 -18.08
CA ALA A 127 9.09 -2.40 -17.57
C ALA A 127 8.16 -2.16 -16.36
N PHE A 128 8.23 -0.97 -15.75
CA PHE A 128 7.29 -0.54 -14.70
C PHE A 128 5.83 -0.61 -15.15
N SER A 129 5.52 -0.19 -16.38
CA SER A 129 4.16 -0.18 -16.89
C SER A 129 3.58 -1.57 -17.17
N GLU A 130 4.39 -2.63 -17.09
CA GLU A 130 3.91 -3.98 -17.34
C GLU A 130 2.99 -4.52 -16.23
N ASP A 131 3.16 -4.07 -14.97
CA ASP A 131 2.33 -4.50 -13.83
C ASP A 131 1.66 -3.30 -13.13
N PRO A 132 0.33 -3.11 -13.28
CA PRO A 132 -0.38 -1.99 -12.66
C PRO A 132 -0.34 -2.00 -11.13
N LEU A 133 0.03 -3.11 -10.49
CA LEU A 133 0.20 -3.15 -9.04
C LEU A 133 1.35 -2.24 -8.58
N ARG A 134 2.30 -1.91 -9.45
CA ARG A 134 3.43 -1.04 -9.10
C ARG A 134 2.99 0.36 -8.70
N VAL A 135 1.85 0.87 -9.20
CA VAL A 135 1.26 2.13 -8.73
C VAL A 135 0.96 2.07 -7.21
N LEU A 136 0.32 0.99 -6.75
CA LEU A 136 0.04 0.79 -5.31
C LEU A 136 1.33 0.54 -4.52
N ARG A 137 2.31 -0.19 -5.09
CA ARG A 137 3.60 -0.44 -4.42
C ARG A 137 4.37 0.85 -4.19
N VAL A 138 4.42 1.75 -5.19
CA VAL A 138 5.06 3.07 -5.04
C VAL A 138 4.35 3.90 -3.98
N ALA A 139 3.00 3.98 -4.01
CA ALA A 139 2.24 4.65 -2.96
C ALA A 139 2.51 4.06 -1.57
N ARG A 140 2.64 2.73 -1.46
CA ARG A 140 2.97 2.06 -0.20
C ARG A 140 4.38 2.42 0.27
N PHE A 141 5.35 2.47 -0.64
CA PHE A 141 6.71 2.88 -0.31
C PHE A 141 6.78 4.37 0.08
N ALA A 142 5.99 5.23 -0.56
CA ALA A 142 5.83 6.63 -0.15
C ALA A 142 5.32 6.72 1.29
N ALA A 143 4.28 5.96 1.64
CA ALA A 143 3.78 5.91 3.02
C ALA A 143 4.79 5.35 4.03
N ARG A 144 5.54 4.31 3.65
CA ARG A 144 6.59 3.71 4.50
C ARG A 144 7.75 4.69 4.76
N PHE A 145 8.16 5.44 3.75
CA PHE A 145 9.38 6.26 3.80
C PHE A 145 9.12 7.76 3.94
N ALA A 146 7.87 8.20 4.00
CA ALA A 146 7.51 9.59 4.31
C ALA A 146 8.17 10.13 5.60
N PRO A 147 8.27 9.36 6.71
CA PRO A 147 8.99 9.84 7.91
C PRO A 147 10.48 10.11 7.68
N LEU A 148 11.08 9.51 6.64
CA LEU A 148 12.48 9.70 6.25
C LEU A 148 12.64 10.80 5.18
N GLY A 149 11.56 11.49 4.82
CA GLY A 149 11.56 12.59 3.85
C GLY A 149 11.53 12.14 2.39
N PHE A 150 11.15 10.90 2.09
CA PHE A 150 11.06 10.44 0.70
C PHE A 150 9.91 11.08 -0.07
N THR A 151 10.17 11.41 -1.33
CA THR A 151 9.18 11.90 -2.31
C THR A 151 9.24 11.06 -3.58
N ILE A 152 8.18 11.10 -4.39
CA ILE A 152 8.14 10.40 -5.68
C ILE A 152 8.80 11.28 -6.73
N ALA A 153 9.70 10.70 -7.52
CA ALA A 153 10.35 11.43 -8.61
C ALA A 153 9.32 11.88 -9.66
N PRO A 154 9.42 13.09 -10.24
CA PRO A 154 8.38 13.65 -11.11
C PRO A 154 8.01 12.75 -12.29
N GLU A 155 8.99 12.18 -12.97
CA GLU A 155 8.74 11.27 -14.11
C GLU A 155 8.08 9.96 -13.69
N THR A 156 8.30 9.50 -12.45
CA THR A 156 7.59 8.34 -11.89
C THR A 156 6.13 8.68 -11.58
N MET A 157 5.84 9.88 -11.08
CA MET A 157 4.46 10.35 -10.88
C MET A 157 3.72 10.47 -12.22
N SER A 158 4.35 11.03 -13.25
CA SER A 158 3.78 11.10 -14.60
C SER A 158 3.46 9.71 -15.15
N LEU A 159 4.37 8.74 -15.01
CA LEU A 159 4.13 7.37 -15.44
C LEU A 159 2.96 6.71 -14.71
N MET A 160 2.83 6.93 -13.39
CA MET A 160 1.69 6.44 -12.61
C MET A 160 0.35 7.04 -13.07
N GLN A 161 0.35 8.31 -13.48
CA GLN A 161 -0.84 8.96 -14.05
C GLN A 161 -1.19 8.38 -15.42
N GLU A 162 -0.19 8.14 -16.28
CA GLU A 162 -0.39 7.50 -17.59
C GLU A 162 -0.99 6.10 -17.45
N MET A 163 -0.44 5.26 -16.57
CA MET A 163 -0.98 3.93 -16.27
C MET A 163 -2.40 3.96 -15.68
N THR A 164 -2.70 4.99 -14.89
CA THR A 164 -4.06 5.20 -14.36
C THR A 164 -5.04 5.53 -15.50
N ASN A 165 -4.63 6.42 -16.41
CA ASN A 165 -5.45 6.85 -17.54
C ASN A 165 -5.61 5.79 -18.63
N SER A 166 -4.67 4.85 -18.76
CA SER A 166 -4.77 3.74 -19.71
C SER A 166 -5.84 2.71 -19.33
N GLY A 167 -6.33 2.75 -18.08
CA GLY A 167 -7.35 1.85 -17.56
C GLY A 167 -6.81 0.49 -17.08
N GLU A 168 -5.50 0.29 -17.07
CA GLU A 168 -4.87 -0.97 -16.64
C GLU A 168 -5.14 -1.34 -15.17
N LEU A 169 -5.39 -0.34 -14.32
CA LEU A 169 -5.74 -0.55 -12.91
C LEU A 169 -7.03 -1.38 -12.73
N ASN A 170 -7.94 -1.37 -13.71
CA ASN A 170 -9.17 -2.17 -13.65
C ASN A 170 -8.90 -3.68 -13.74
N ALA A 171 -7.72 -4.08 -14.22
CA ALA A 171 -7.31 -5.49 -14.28
C ALA A 171 -6.77 -6.02 -12.93
N LEU A 172 -6.62 -5.16 -11.92
CA LEU A 172 -6.13 -5.57 -10.60
C LEU A 172 -7.17 -6.40 -9.86
N THR A 173 -6.73 -7.53 -9.33
CA THR A 173 -7.59 -8.37 -8.48
C THR A 173 -7.77 -7.74 -7.10
N ALA A 174 -8.94 -7.97 -6.50
CA ALA A 174 -9.29 -7.49 -5.17
C ALA A 174 -8.23 -7.81 -4.11
N GLU A 175 -7.71 -9.03 -4.12
CA GLU A 175 -6.71 -9.52 -3.17
C GLU A 175 -5.39 -8.74 -3.27
N ARG A 176 -4.91 -8.48 -4.50
CA ARG A 176 -3.66 -7.73 -4.71
C ARG A 176 -3.79 -6.30 -4.23
N VAL A 177 -4.94 -5.66 -4.48
CA VAL A 177 -5.22 -4.30 -4.00
C VAL A 177 -5.28 -4.25 -2.47
N TRP A 178 -6.01 -5.18 -1.84
CA TRP A 178 -6.11 -5.22 -0.39
C TRP A 178 -4.76 -5.47 0.26
N LYS A 179 -3.97 -6.43 -0.24
CA LYS A 179 -2.65 -6.77 0.33
C LYS A 179 -1.70 -5.58 0.35
N GLU A 180 -1.67 -4.76 -0.69
CA GLU A 180 -0.84 -3.54 -0.69
C GLU A 180 -1.42 -2.44 0.20
N THR A 181 -2.75 -2.31 0.26
CA THR A 181 -3.45 -1.35 1.12
C THR A 181 -3.29 -1.67 2.61
N GLU A 182 -3.39 -2.94 3.00
CA GLU A 182 -3.19 -3.42 4.37
C GLU A 182 -1.75 -3.15 4.83
N LYS A 183 -0.75 -3.45 3.99
CA LYS A 183 0.65 -3.09 4.28
C LYS A 183 0.84 -1.58 4.40
N ALA A 184 0.14 -0.78 3.59
CA ALA A 184 0.20 0.67 3.69
C ALA A 184 -0.43 1.17 5.00
N LEU A 185 -1.57 0.59 5.42
CA LEU A 185 -2.21 0.87 6.70
C LEU A 185 -1.32 0.55 7.91
N HIS A 186 -0.42 -0.44 7.80
CA HIS A 186 0.60 -0.75 8.81
C HIS A 186 1.77 0.25 8.87
N SER A 187 1.95 1.11 7.85
CA SER A 187 3.03 2.09 7.85
C SER A 187 2.82 3.17 8.92
N GLN A 188 3.86 3.97 9.19
CA GLN A 188 3.76 5.11 10.13
C GLN A 188 2.95 6.28 9.56
N ALA A 189 2.89 6.41 8.23
CA ALA A 189 2.19 7.50 7.53
C ALA A 189 1.21 6.94 6.48
N PRO A 190 0.19 6.16 6.89
CA PRO A 190 -0.72 5.49 5.96
C PRO A 190 -1.57 6.46 5.13
N GLN A 191 -1.80 7.69 5.60
CA GLN A 191 -2.49 8.74 4.84
C GLN A 191 -1.77 9.08 3.53
N VAL A 192 -0.43 9.03 3.51
CA VAL A 192 0.37 9.35 2.32
C VAL A 192 0.07 8.37 1.18
N TYR A 193 -0.25 7.11 1.48
CA TYR A 193 -0.66 6.14 0.47
C TYR A 193 -1.88 6.63 -0.31
N PHE A 194 -2.93 7.06 0.39
CA PHE A 194 -4.16 7.54 -0.23
C PHE A 194 -3.99 8.91 -0.89
N GLU A 195 -3.16 9.79 -0.33
CA GLU A 195 -2.79 11.07 -0.94
C GLU A 195 -2.06 10.86 -2.28
N ILE A 196 -1.09 9.95 -2.36
CA ILE A 196 -0.40 9.62 -3.61
C ILE A 196 -1.38 9.01 -4.63
N LEU A 197 -2.24 8.08 -4.20
CA LEU A 197 -3.27 7.53 -5.08
C LEU A 197 -4.23 8.61 -5.59
N HIS A 198 -4.54 9.62 -4.77
CA HIS A 198 -5.36 10.75 -5.20
C HIS A 198 -4.62 11.61 -6.24
N GLN A 199 -3.34 11.93 -5.98
CA GLN A 199 -2.49 12.72 -6.89
C GLN A 199 -2.30 12.07 -8.26
N CYS A 200 -2.17 10.74 -8.33
CA CYS A 200 -2.06 10.04 -9.62
C CYS A 200 -3.42 9.67 -10.24
N GLY A 201 -4.54 9.98 -9.57
CA GLY A 201 -5.90 9.67 -10.01
C GLY A 201 -6.37 8.24 -9.73
N ALA A 202 -5.49 7.36 -9.27
CA ALA A 202 -5.80 5.96 -8.97
C ALA A 202 -6.85 5.79 -7.85
N LEU A 203 -6.93 6.75 -6.91
CA LEU A 203 -7.91 6.71 -5.82
C LEU A 203 -9.35 6.69 -6.34
N LYS A 204 -9.64 7.45 -7.41
CA LYS A 204 -10.97 7.48 -8.03
C LYS A 204 -11.39 6.11 -8.59
N ILE A 205 -10.43 5.32 -9.06
CA ILE A 205 -10.68 4.00 -9.65
C ILE A 205 -10.79 2.94 -8.55
N LEU A 206 -9.86 2.93 -7.60
CA LEU A 206 -9.74 1.88 -6.59
C LEU A 206 -10.63 2.12 -5.37
N PHE A 207 -10.76 3.37 -4.94
CA PHE A 207 -11.51 3.74 -3.74
C PHE A 207 -12.42 4.95 -4.02
N PRO A 208 -13.38 4.83 -4.96
CA PRO A 208 -14.26 5.92 -5.33
C PRO A 208 -15.00 6.53 -4.13
N GLU A 209 -15.31 5.73 -3.11
CA GLU A 209 -15.97 6.18 -1.88
C GLU A 209 -15.08 7.15 -1.07
N ILE A 210 -13.77 6.90 -1.03
CA ILE A 210 -12.81 7.78 -0.36
C ILE A 210 -12.56 9.01 -1.24
N ASN A 211 -12.41 8.82 -2.55
CA ASN A 211 -12.20 9.92 -3.49
C ASN A 211 -13.35 10.94 -3.44
N ALA A 212 -14.59 10.47 -3.24
CA ALA A 212 -15.77 11.32 -3.16
C ALA A 212 -15.79 12.29 -1.95
N LEU A 213 -14.88 12.13 -0.98
CA LEU A 213 -14.75 13.06 0.14
C LEU A 213 -13.97 14.33 -0.21
N PHE A 214 -13.05 14.25 -1.16
CA PHE A 214 -12.26 15.40 -1.59
C PHE A 214 -13.14 16.42 -2.30
N GLY A 215 -13.06 17.67 -1.89
CA GLY A 215 -13.91 18.77 -2.35
C GLY A 215 -15.24 18.91 -1.59
N VAL A 216 -15.58 18.01 -0.67
CA VAL A 216 -16.81 18.10 0.14
C VAL A 216 -16.57 19.00 1.36
N PRO A 217 -17.23 20.16 1.47
CA PRO A 217 -17.00 21.11 2.55
C PRO A 217 -17.59 20.61 3.88
N ALA A 218 -16.84 20.79 4.96
CA ALA A 218 -17.17 20.49 6.34
C ALA A 218 -17.27 21.79 7.17
N PRO A 219 -17.99 21.79 8.30
CA PRO A 219 -18.20 23.00 9.08
C PRO A 219 -16.89 23.53 9.67
N LYS A 220 -16.47 24.74 9.28
CA LYS A 220 -15.22 25.39 9.70
C LYS A 220 -14.99 25.41 11.22
N LYS A 221 -16.06 25.44 12.02
CA LYS A 221 -16.01 25.43 13.48
C LYS A 221 -15.27 24.19 14.04
N TRP A 222 -15.42 23.04 13.38
CA TRP A 222 -14.84 21.77 13.81
C TRP A 222 -13.76 21.27 12.84
N HIS A 223 -13.81 21.74 11.59
CA HIS A 223 -12.93 21.33 10.49
C HIS A 223 -12.28 22.58 9.86
N PRO A 224 -11.19 23.11 10.44
CA PRO A 224 -10.51 24.29 9.91
C PRO A 224 -9.97 24.10 8.47
N GLU A 225 -9.67 22.86 8.09
CA GLU A 225 -9.30 22.43 6.74
C GLU A 225 -10.43 22.60 5.71
N ILE A 226 -11.68 22.65 6.18
CA ILE A 226 -12.92 22.74 5.38
C ILE A 226 -13.15 21.52 4.48
N ASP A 227 -12.13 20.81 4.01
CA ASP A 227 -12.28 19.68 3.09
C ASP A 227 -12.39 18.34 3.84
N THR A 228 -13.43 17.57 3.55
CA THR A 228 -13.69 16.27 4.21
C THR A 228 -12.63 15.21 3.85
N GLY A 229 -12.10 15.22 2.63
CA GLY A 229 -11.02 14.33 2.21
C GLY A 229 -9.74 14.62 2.99
N ILE A 230 -9.35 15.89 3.09
CA ILE A 230 -8.20 16.33 3.90
C ILE A 230 -8.41 15.96 5.37
N HIS A 231 -9.60 16.20 5.92
CA HIS A 231 -9.95 15.80 7.28
C HIS A 231 -9.72 14.31 7.51
N THR A 232 -10.20 13.47 6.59
CA THR A 232 -10.09 12.01 6.68
C THR A 232 -8.63 11.56 6.68
N MET A 233 -7.78 12.20 5.87
CA MET A 233 -6.34 11.94 5.89
C MET A 233 -5.68 12.35 7.21
N MET A 234 -6.07 13.49 7.78
CA MET A 234 -5.58 13.94 9.10
C MET A 234 -5.99 12.99 10.22
N VAL A 235 -7.22 12.49 10.19
CA VAL A 235 -7.74 11.51 11.17
C VAL A 235 -7.00 10.18 11.05
N LEU A 236 -6.76 9.69 9.84
CA LEU A 236 -5.96 8.49 9.61
C LEU A 236 -4.51 8.66 10.09
N ALA A 237 -3.89 9.82 9.84
CA ALA A 237 -2.55 10.16 10.32
C ALA A 237 -2.48 10.23 11.85
N MET A 238 -3.55 10.69 12.52
CA MET A 238 -3.62 10.68 13.97
C MET A 238 -3.82 9.27 14.51
N ALA A 239 -4.71 8.49 13.90
CA ALA A 239 -4.95 7.10 14.29
C ALA A 239 -3.66 6.26 14.21
N SER A 240 -2.81 6.48 13.20
CA SER A 240 -1.53 5.75 13.08
C SER A 240 -0.54 6.09 14.18
N ARG A 241 -0.62 7.27 14.79
CA ARG A 241 0.21 7.65 15.94
C ARG A 241 -0.29 7.05 17.25
N LEU A 242 -1.57 6.73 17.33
CA LEU A 242 -2.22 6.26 18.57
C LEU A 242 -2.29 4.74 18.68
N THR A 243 -2.29 4.01 17.57
CA THR A 243 -2.42 2.56 17.56
C THR A 243 -1.83 1.93 16.30
N ASP A 244 -1.37 0.69 16.41
CA ASP A 244 -0.97 -0.17 15.28
C ASP A 244 -2.09 -1.11 14.81
N ASP A 245 -3.27 -1.06 15.43
CA ASP A 245 -4.42 -1.87 15.06
C ASP A 245 -5.02 -1.41 13.72
N ILE A 246 -4.95 -2.28 12.71
CA ILE A 246 -5.46 -2.01 11.37
C ILE A 246 -6.97 -1.85 11.34
N ALA A 247 -7.71 -2.56 12.18
CA ALA A 247 -9.15 -2.39 12.25
C ALA A 247 -9.49 -0.96 12.69
N VAL A 248 -8.74 -0.39 13.64
CA VAL A 248 -8.94 1.00 14.09
C VAL A 248 -8.52 2.00 13.01
N ARG A 249 -7.34 1.82 12.40
CA ARG A 249 -6.85 2.71 11.33
C ARG A 249 -7.78 2.72 10.12
N PHE A 250 -8.25 1.54 9.71
CA PHE A 250 -9.22 1.42 8.62
C PHE A 250 -10.58 2.03 8.99
N SER A 251 -11.05 1.84 10.24
CA SER A 251 -12.27 2.49 10.72
C SER A 251 -12.16 4.01 10.70
N ALA A 252 -11.00 4.56 11.06
CA ALA A 252 -10.69 5.98 11.00
C ALA A 252 -10.74 6.52 9.55
N LEU A 253 -10.21 5.76 8.59
CA LEU A 253 -10.32 6.09 7.16
C LEU A 253 -11.78 6.08 6.66
N CYS A 254 -12.61 5.19 7.20
CA CYS A 254 -13.98 4.98 6.73
C CYS A 254 -15.05 5.80 7.46
N HIS A 255 -14.71 6.48 8.55
CA HIS A 255 -15.72 7.04 9.46
C HIS A 255 -16.68 8.03 8.79
N ASP A 256 -16.19 8.78 7.81
CA ASP A 256 -16.88 9.89 7.16
C ASP A 256 -17.36 9.58 5.72
N LEU A 257 -17.28 8.33 5.25
CA LEU A 257 -17.62 7.99 3.86
C LEU A 257 -19.01 8.47 3.42
N GLY A 258 -19.98 8.53 4.35
CA GLY A 258 -21.33 9.01 4.05
C GLY A 258 -21.41 10.49 3.67
N LYS A 259 -20.42 11.31 4.00
CA LYS A 259 -20.37 12.72 3.56
C LYS A 259 -20.21 12.82 2.05
N GLY A 260 -19.50 11.88 1.43
CA GLY A 260 -19.27 11.83 -0.02
C GLY A 260 -20.55 11.61 -0.85
N VAL A 261 -21.63 11.14 -0.23
CA VAL A 261 -22.95 10.95 -0.87
C VAL A 261 -24.01 11.91 -0.34
N THR A 262 -23.63 12.87 0.51
CA THR A 262 -24.58 13.87 1.02
C THR A 262 -24.94 14.85 -0.10
N PRO A 263 -26.23 15.11 -0.37
CA PRO A 263 -26.66 16.09 -1.35
C PRO A 263 -26.10 17.49 -1.06
N VAL A 264 -25.74 18.24 -2.11
CA VAL A 264 -25.06 19.54 -2.01
C VAL A 264 -25.88 20.56 -1.20
N GLU A 265 -27.20 20.51 -1.29
CA GLU A 265 -28.13 21.35 -0.54
C GLU A 265 -28.04 21.17 0.99
N ASN A 266 -27.50 20.04 1.45
CA ASN A 266 -27.31 19.72 2.87
C ASN A 266 -25.89 19.99 3.36
N TRP A 267 -25.01 20.50 2.49
CA TRP A 267 -23.67 20.91 2.88
C TRP A 267 -23.72 22.22 3.69
N PRO A 268 -22.79 22.43 4.64
CA PRO A 268 -21.77 21.50 5.12
C PRO A 268 -22.23 20.67 6.34
N HIS A 269 -23.54 20.60 6.63
CA HIS A 269 -24.04 20.01 7.88
C HIS A 269 -24.06 18.48 7.88
N HIS A 270 -24.25 17.87 6.71
CA HIS A 270 -24.14 16.40 6.51
C HIS A 270 -25.02 15.59 7.47
N HIS A 271 -26.28 16.01 7.66
CA HIS A 271 -27.21 15.29 8.52
C HIS A 271 -27.40 13.84 8.06
N GLY A 272 -27.20 12.88 8.97
CA GLY A 272 -27.39 11.45 8.69
C GLY A 272 -26.24 10.78 7.94
N HIS A 273 -25.08 11.44 7.75
CA HIS A 273 -23.95 10.85 7.04
C HIS A 273 -23.41 9.57 7.71
N GLY A 274 -23.46 9.46 9.04
CA GLY A 274 -23.01 8.26 9.76
C GLY A 274 -23.72 6.97 9.28
N PRO A 275 -25.06 6.88 9.43
CA PRO A 275 -25.83 5.77 8.87
C PRO A 275 -25.69 5.60 7.35
N ALA A 276 -25.60 6.70 6.59
CA ALA A 276 -25.42 6.65 5.14
C ALA A 276 -24.06 6.08 4.71
N GLY A 277 -23.03 6.18 5.56
CA GLY A 277 -21.71 5.62 5.31
C GLY A 277 -21.64 4.10 5.44
N VAL A 278 -22.52 3.48 6.25
CA VAL A 278 -22.52 2.02 6.49
C VAL A 278 -22.59 1.18 5.20
N PRO A 279 -23.53 1.41 4.27
CA PRO A 279 -23.57 0.65 3.01
C PRO A 279 -22.32 0.88 2.13
N LEU A 280 -21.70 2.06 2.19
CA LEU A 280 -20.45 2.35 1.45
C LEU A 280 -19.28 1.53 2.01
N VAL A 281 -19.14 1.49 3.34
CA VAL A 281 -18.12 0.66 4.02
C VAL A 281 -18.34 -0.82 3.67
N GLU A 282 -19.58 -1.28 3.70
CA GLU A 282 -19.94 -2.66 3.38
C GLU A 282 -19.59 -3.03 1.94
N ALA A 283 -19.96 -2.19 0.97
CA ALA A 283 -19.64 -2.39 -0.45
C ALA A 283 -18.12 -2.40 -0.70
N LEU A 284 -17.38 -1.48 -0.10
CA LEU A 284 -15.91 -1.42 -0.20
C LEU A 284 -15.27 -2.68 0.39
N CYS A 285 -15.71 -3.11 1.58
CA CYS A 285 -15.20 -4.32 2.22
C CYS A 285 -15.53 -5.58 1.41
N GLN A 286 -16.72 -5.66 0.81
CA GLN A 286 -17.11 -6.76 -0.06
C GLN A 286 -16.26 -6.78 -1.35
N ARG A 287 -16.05 -5.62 -1.99
CA ARG A 287 -15.23 -5.48 -3.20
C ARG A 287 -13.82 -6.01 -2.98
N TYR A 288 -13.22 -5.70 -1.84
CA TYR A 288 -11.84 -6.08 -1.52
C TYR A 288 -11.68 -7.31 -0.63
N ARG A 289 -12.78 -7.99 -0.28
CA ARG A 289 -12.80 -9.16 0.60
C ARG A 289 -12.07 -8.89 1.93
N ILE A 290 -12.29 -7.70 2.49
CA ILE A 290 -11.66 -7.26 3.74
C ILE A 290 -12.14 -8.17 4.88
N PRO A 291 -11.25 -8.58 5.81
CA PRO A 291 -11.61 -9.42 6.96
C PRO A 291 -12.82 -8.89 7.75
N ASN A 292 -13.71 -9.81 8.16
CA ASN A 292 -14.96 -9.47 8.85
C ASN A 292 -14.74 -8.57 10.07
N GLN A 293 -13.72 -8.84 10.88
CA GLN A 293 -13.41 -8.04 12.07
C GLN A 293 -13.13 -6.57 11.73
N ILE A 294 -12.36 -6.32 10.66
CA ILE A 294 -12.05 -4.96 10.19
C ILE A 294 -13.32 -4.28 9.65
N ARG A 295 -14.09 -5.00 8.82
CA ARG A 295 -15.36 -4.52 8.27
C ARG A 295 -16.34 -4.11 9.39
N ASP A 296 -16.55 -5.00 10.35
CA ASP A 296 -17.60 -4.82 11.35
C ASP A 296 -17.27 -3.65 12.29
N LEU A 297 -16.00 -3.48 12.66
CA LEU A 297 -15.56 -2.30 13.40
C LEU A 297 -15.74 -1.01 12.57
N ALA A 298 -15.36 -1.02 11.29
CA ALA A 298 -15.50 0.15 10.43
C ALA A 298 -16.96 0.55 10.22
N LYS A 299 -17.89 -0.41 10.11
CA LYS A 299 -19.34 -0.16 10.04
C LYS A 299 -19.85 0.49 11.33
N LEU A 300 -19.41 0.01 12.50
CA LEU A 300 -19.79 0.59 13.79
C LEU A 300 -19.24 2.02 13.95
N ALA A 301 -17.98 2.23 13.59
CA ALA A 301 -17.34 3.54 13.65
C ALA A 301 -18.06 4.53 12.72
N ALA A 302 -18.27 4.18 11.45
CA ALA A 302 -19.00 5.03 10.51
C ALA A 302 -20.38 5.41 11.05
N LYS A 303 -21.13 4.44 11.58
CA LYS A 303 -22.50 4.66 12.08
C LYS A 303 -22.58 5.58 13.30
N TYR A 304 -21.61 5.50 14.22
CA TYR A 304 -21.76 6.07 15.57
C TYR A 304 -20.69 7.09 15.97
N HIS A 305 -19.71 7.41 15.12
CA HIS A 305 -18.61 8.31 15.50
C HIS A 305 -19.10 9.70 15.97
N ASP A 306 -20.18 10.24 15.38
CA ASP A 306 -20.77 11.52 15.73
C ASP A 306 -21.52 11.49 17.08
N HIS A 307 -21.97 10.32 17.51
CA HIS A 307 -22.59 10.10 18.81
C HIS A 307 -21.56 10.06 19.94
N LEU A 308 -20.36 9.53 19.69
CA LEU A 308 -19.30 9.42 20.71
C LEU A 308 -18.90 10.78 21.28
N HIS A 309 -18.83 11.81 20.43
CA HIS A 309 -18.55 13.20 20.85
C HIS A 309 -19.66 13.83 21.70
N ARG A 310 -20.83 13.20 21.78
CA ARG A 310 -21.97 13.65 22.59
C ARG A 310 -22.13 12.87 23.88
N ILE A 311 -21.38 11.78 24.09
CA ILE A 311 -21.48 10.96 25.30
C ILE A 311 -21.14 11.78 26.55
N GLU A 312 -20.09 12.60 26.51
CA GLU A 312 -19.74 13.48 27.64
C GLU A 312 -20.76 14.62 27.84
N LYS A 313 -21.44 15.06 26.77
CA LYS A 313 -22.48 16.10 26.84
C LYS A 313 -23.83 15.55 27.33
N ASN A 314 -24.04 14.24 27.18
CA ASN A 314 -25.22 13.51 27.61
C ASN A 314 -24.92 12.71 28.88
N ALA A 315 -24.29 13.33 29.88
CA ALA A 315 -24.34 12.80 31.24
C ALA A 315 -25.82 12.56 31.61
N PRO A 316 -26.17 11.43 32.25
CA PRO A 316 -27.56 11.12 32.52
C PRO A 316 -28.15 12.26 33.34
N LEU A 317 -29.26 12.83 32.85
CA LEU A 317 -30.14 13.64 33.69
C LEU A 317 -30.33 12.87 34.99
N LYS A 318 -30.04 13.50 36.13
CA LYS A 318 -30.38 12.97 37.45
C LYS A 318 -31.85 12.53 37.38
N ASN A 319 -32.08 11.22 37.31
CA ASN A 319 -33.41 10.64 37.37
C ASN A 319 -33.97 10.92 38.77
N ASN A 320 -34.67 12.05 38.92
CA ASN A 320 -35.72 12.18 39.91
C ASN A 320 -36.97 11.49 39.35
N SER A 321 -36.95 10.17 39.35
CA SER A 321 -38.17 9.37 39.25
C SER A 321 -37.89 8.00 39.84
N THR A 322 -38.33 7.87 41.08
CA THR A 322 -38.62 6.62 41.76
C THR A 322 -39.38 5.66 40.84
N PHE A 323 -38.69 4.60 40.38
CA PHE A 323 -39.33 3.35 40.03
C PHE A 323 -38.93 2.32 41.09
N ARG A 324 -39.83 2.13 42.06
CA ARG A 324 -39.87 0.90 42.85
C ARG A 324 -40.44 -0.18 41.93
N CYS A 325 -39.74 -1.30 41.81
CA CYS A 325 -40.34 -2.56 41.39
C CYS A 325 -40.88 -3.24 42.64
N ASP A 326 -42.20 -3.40 42.70
CA ASP A 326 -42.86 -4.59 43.25
C ASP A 326 -43.03 -5.60 42.11
#